data_AF-A0A7Y2EBA6-F1
#
_entry.id   AF-A0A7Y2EBA6-F1
#
_cell.length_a   1.000
_cell.length_b   1.000
_cell.length_c   1.000
_cell.angle_alpha   90.00
_cell.angle_beta   90.00
_cell.angle_gamma   90.00
#
_symmetry.space_group_name_H-M   'P 1'
#
loop_
_entity.id
_entity.type
_entity.pdbx_description
1 polymer ?
#
loop_
_entity_poly.entity_id
_entity_poly.type
_entity_poly.pdbx_seq_one_letter_code
_entity_poly.pdbx_strand_id
1 'polypeptide(L)'
;VQTIRKSSTKTSWGTNDAMKRSSSGGSDPVDPQNKLNIWVCNIGGGILGYAQFPGGSPDTDGVVVGPQFFGDTGYVQSPFDQGRTTTHEVGHWVNLRHIWGDGRCRQDDFVADTPSSDGPNYGCPSYPTVNCKSNDMTMNYMDYVDDGCMYMFSEGQKSRMRSIFASGGPRNGFLAL
;
A
#
# COMPACT_ATOMS: atom_id res chain seq x y z
N VAL A 1 12.47 12.93 -8.78
CA VAL A 1 11.79 11.68 -9.18
C VAL A 1 12.47 11.14 -10.43
N GLN A 2 12.83 9.86 -10.45
CA GLN A 2 13.39 9.17 -11.62
C GLN A 2 12.27 8.36 -12.28
N THR A 3 12.13 8.44 -13.59
CA THR A 3 11.10 7.68 -14.34
C THR A 3 11.78 6.76 -15.35
N ILE A 4 11.44 5.47 -15.30
CA ILE A 4 11.93 4.45 -16.24
C ILE A 4 10.71 3.93 -17.01
N ARG A 5 10.78 3.99 -18.35
CA ARG A 5 9.73 3.43 -19.22
C ARG A 5 10.26 2.16 -19.87
N LYS A 6 9.55 1.05 -19.71
CA LYS A 6 9.89 -0.25 -20.28
C LYS A 6 8.75 -0.74 -21.17
N SER A 7 9.05 -1.01 -22.44
CA SER A 7 8.12 -1.72 -23.33
C SER A 7 8.13 -3.21 -23.00
N SER A 8 6.95 -3.82 -22.97
CA SER A 8 6.76 -5.26 -22.73
C SER A 8 5.58 -5.76 -23.54
N THR A 9 5.65 -7.01 -23.99
CA THR A 9 4.54 -7.71 -24.66
C THR A 9 3.57 -8.33 -23.67
N LYS A 10 3.90 -8.33 -22.37
CA LYS A 10 3.01 -8.84 -21.32
C LYS A 10 1.83 -7.91 -21.12
N THR A 11 0.63 -8.48 -21.21
CA THR A 11 -0.62 -7.76 -20.96
C THR A 11 -1.03 -7.78 -19.50
N SER A 12 -0.52 -8.71 -18.69
CA SER A 12 -0.75 -8.82 -17.24
C SER A 12 0.47 -9.41 -16.54
N TRP A 13 0.73 -8.97 -15.31
CA TRP A 13 1.93 -9.33 -14.54
C TRP A 13 1.65 -10.24 -13.33
N GLY A 14 0.44 -10.25 -12.79
CA GLY A 14 0.12 -10.94 -11.53
C GLY A 14 0.84 -10.34 -10.32
N THR A 15 0.80 -11.06 -9.20
CA THR A 15 1.40 -10.66 -7.91
C THR A 15 2.67 -11.44 -7.56
N ASN A 16 3.36 -11.99 -8.56
CA ASN A 16 4.56 -12.82 -8.39
C ASN A 16 5.88 -12.06 -8.61
N ASP A 17 5.83 -10.72 -8.58
CA ASP A 17 6.98 -9.82 -8.75
C ASP A 17 7.71 -9.91 -10.11
N ALA A 18 7.12 -10.53 -11.13
CA ALA A 18 7.77 -10.63 -12.45
C ALA A 18 8.06 -9.25 -13.09
N MET A 19 7.28 -8.21 -12.77
CA MET A 19 7.50 -6.84 -13.26
C MET A 19 8.75 -6.18 -12.66
N LYS A 20 9.22 -6.69 -11.52
CA LYS A 20 10.40 -6.20 -10.81
C LYS A 20 11.71 -6.77 -11.36
N ARG A 21 11.67 -7.49 -12.50
CA ARG A 21 12.84 -8.17 -13.08
C ARG A 21 12.97 -7.90 -14.56
N SER A 22 14.10 -7.33 -14.98
CA SER A 22 14.43 -7.11 -16.40
C SER A 22 14.47 -8.42 -17.20
N SER A 23 14.93 -9.51 -16.57
CA SER A 23 14.94 -10.86 -17.15
C SER A 23 13.54 -11.42 -17.47
N SER A 24 12.50 -10.88 -16.85
CA SER A 24 11.09 -11.22 -17.08
C SER A 24 10.36 -10.19 -17.95
N GLY A 25 11.10 -9.27 -18.58
CA GLY A 25 10.59 -8.17 -19.39
C GLY A 25 10.23 -6.90 -18.60
N GLY A 26 10.46 -6.89 -17.29
CA GLY A 26 10.13 -5.79 -16.38
C GLY A 26 11.29 -4.80 -16.19
N SER A 27 11.36 -4.21 -15.00
CA SER A 27 12.45 -3.32 -14.59
C SER A 27 12.96 -3.73 -13.22
N ASP A 28 14.27 -3.90 -13.09
CA ASP A 28 14.92 -4.18 -11.80
C ASP A 28 14.73 -2.97 -10.84
N PRO A 29 14.71 -3.19 -9.51
CA PRO A 29 14.68 -2.10 -8.54
C PRO A 29 15.92 -1.23 -8.68
N VAL A 30 15.76 0.08 -8.48
CA VAL A 30 16.86 1.03 -8.45
C VAL A 30 17.10 1.44 -7.02
N ASP A 31 18.25 1.05 -6.48
CA ASP A 31 18.73 1.48 -5.15
C ASP A 31 17.66 1.37 -4.04
N PRO A 32 17.12 0.16 -3.79
CA PRO A 32 16.02 -0.06 -2.85
C PRO A 32 16.37 0.30 -1.39
N GLN A 33 17.66 0.52 -1.09
CA GLN A 33 18.11 0.96 0.24
C GLN A 33 17.87 2.46 0.48
N ASN A 34 17.80 3.25 -0.59
CA ASN A 34 17.69 4.72 -0.52
C ASN A 34 16.53 5.28 -1.36
N LYS A 35 15.81 4.44 -2.11
CA LYS A 35 14.69 4.84 -2.97
C LYS A 35 13.50 3.90 -2.81
N LEU A 36 12.31 4.50 -2.71
CA LEU A 36 11.06 3.78 -2.87
C LEU A 36 10.87 3.50 -4.36
N ASN A 37 10.84 2.22 -4.72
CA ASN A 37 10.55 1.77 -6.08
C ASN A 37 9.04 1.55 -6.22
N ILE A 38 8.45 2.18 -7.25
CA ILE A 38 7.03 2.04 -7.58
C ILE A 38 6.91 1.56 -9.03
N TRP A 39 6.34 0.38 -9.23
CA TRP A 39 6.03 -0.14 -10.56
C TRP A 39 4.58 0.14 -10.89
N VAL A 40 4.34 0.69 -12.09
CA VAL A 40 2.98 0.95 -12.60
C VAL A 40 2.74 0.04 -13.80
N CYS A 41 1.91 -0.99 -13.63
CA CYS A 41 1.67 -2.00 -14.66
C CYS A 41 0.36 -2.77 -14.43
N ASN A 42 -0.17 -3.42 -15.46
CA ASN A 42 -1.40 -4.22 -15.29
C ASN A 42 -1.14 -5.47 -14.44
N ILE A 43 -1.69 -5.50 -13.23
CA ILE A 43 -1.53 -6.63 -12.28
C ILE A 43 -2.48 -7.77 -12.64
N GLY A 44 -3.72 -7.45 -13.05
CA GLY A 44 -4.78 -8.42 -13.27
C GLY A 44 -5.38 -8.97 -11.97
N GLY A 45 -6.37 -9.88 -12.08
CA GLY A 45 -6.96 -10.56 -10.93
C GLY A 45 -7.86 -9.71 -10.01
N GLY A 46 -8.19 -8.47 -10.41
CA GLY A 46 -9.04 -7.56 -9.63
C GLY A 46 -8.32 -6.82 -8.51
N ILE A 47 -6.99 -6.89 -8.45
CA ILE A 47 -6.16 -6.22 -7.43
C ILE A 47 -5.71 -4.84 -7.94
N LEU A 48 -5.84 -3.82 -7.10
CA LEU A 48 -5.48 -2.43 -7.45
C LEU A 48 -3.99 -2.15 -7.31
N GLY A 49 -3.38 -2.71 -6.26
CA GLY A 49 -1.98 -2.56 -5.93
C GLY A 49 -1.53 -3.64 -4.96
N TYR A 50 -0.23 -3.72 -4.71
CA TYR A 50 0.34 -4.49 -3.62
C TYR A 50 1.71 -3.94 -3.22
N ALA A 51 2.12 -4.21 -1.98
CA ALA A 51 3.40 -3.79 -1.44
C ALA A 51 4.20 -4.95 -0.84
N GLN A 52 5.51 -4.75 -0.74
CA GLN A 52 6.36 -5.56 0.12
C GLN A 52 6.54 -4.88 1.48
N PHE A 53 6.21 -5.58 2.56
CA PHE A 53 6.51 -5.16 3.93
C PHE A 53 8.03 -5.07 4.19
N PRO A 54 8.47 -4.24 5.16
CA PRO A 54 9.87 -4.22 5.56
C PRO A 54 10.41 -5.59 5.97
N GLY A 55 11.69 -5.85 5.68
CA GLY A 55 12.38 -7.11 5.99
C GLY A 55 12.36 -8.14 4.85
N GLY A 56 11.66 -7.87 3.75
CA GLY A 56 11.71 -8.67 2.52
C GLY A 56 13.01 -8.47 1.71
N SER A 57 13.11 -9.17 0.57
CA SER A 57 14.27 -9.07 -0.32
C SER A 57 14.38 -7.67 -0.95
N PRO A 58 15.57 -7.05 -0.99
CA PRO A 58 15.80 -5.81 -1.74
C PRO A 58 15.44 -5.93 -3.23
N ASP A 59 15.57 -7.12 -3.82
CA ASP A 59 15.28 -7.38 -5.24
C ASP A 59 13.80 -7.23 -5.59
N THR A 60 12.92 -7.14 -4.59
CA THR A 60 11.47 -7.00 -4.75
C THR A 60 10.87 -5.93 -3.86
N ASP A 61 11.68 -5.13 -3.14
CA ASP A 61 11.18 -4.08 -2.25
C ASP A 61 10.52 -2.94 -3.02
N GLY A 62 9.35 -2.52 -2.54
CA GLY A 62 8.59 -1.41 -3.09
C GLY A 62 7.11 -1.73 -3.26
N VAL A 63 6.47 -0.95 -4.13
CA VAL A 63 5.02 -0.92 -4.34
C VAL A 63 4.72 -1.17 -5.82
N VAL A 64 3.63 -1.88 -6.11
CA VAL A 64 3.10 -2.05 -7.46
C VAL A 64 1.68 -1.52 -7.49
N VAL A 65 1.34 -0.72 -8.51
CA VAL A 65 -0.01 -0.15 -8.67
C VAL A 65 -0.49 -0.36 -10.10
N GLY A 66 -1.77 -0.69 -10.26
CA GLY A 66 -2.43 -0.73 -11.56
C GLY A 66 -2.45 0.65 -12.22
N PRO A 67 -2.29 0.75 -13.55
CA PRO A 67 -2.21 2.05 -14.23
C PRO A 67 -3.47 2.90 -14.07
N GLN A 68 -4.63 2.27 -13.86
CA GLN A 68 -5.92 2.91 -13.64
C GLN A 68 -6.09 3.51 -12.24
N PHE A 69 -5.18 3.19 -11.32
CA PHE A 69 -5.29 3.52 -9.90
C PHE A 69 -4.06 4.29 -9.38
N PHE A 70 -3.26 4.83 -10.31
CA PHE A 70 -2.02 5.55 -10.02
C PHE A 70 -2.14 7.03 -10.36
N GLY A 71 -2.06 7.88 -9.33
CA GLY A 71 -2.27 9.32 -9.45
C GLY A 71 -3.76 9.71 -9.41
N ASP A 72 -4.04 10.96 -9.77
CA ASP A 72 -5.36 11.60 -9.72
C ASP A 72 -5.76 12.25 -11.06
N THR A 73 -4.95 12.03 -12.10
CA THR A 73 -5.12 12.66 -13.42
C THR A 73 -4.72 11.69 -14.53
N GLY A 74 -5.32 11.86 -15.72
CA GLY A 74 -4.99 11.08 -16.90
C GLY A 74 -5.77 9.76 -16.96
N TYR A 75 -5.06 8.63 -17.03
CA TYR A 75 -5.64 7.30 -17.21
C TYR A 75 -6.09 6.68 -15.89
N VAL A 76 -6.84 7.43 -15.09
CA VAL A 76 -7.36 6.98 -13.79
C VAL A 76 -8.83 6.53 -13.92
N GLN A 77 -9.30 5.65 -13.02
CA GLN A 77 -10.65 5.10 -13.04
C GLN A 77 -11.35 5.19 -11.67
N SER A 78 -12.47 5.92 -11.62
CA SER A 78 -13.37 5.96 -10.46
C SER A 78 -13.85 4.54 -10.10
N PRO A 79 -13.98 4.20 -8.80
CA PRO A 79 -13.88 5.09 -7.63
C PRO A 79 -12.47 5.22 -7.02
N PHE A 80 -11.43 4.73 -7.71
CA PHE A 80 -10.04 4.68 -7.24
C PHE A 80 -9.14 5.63 -8.06
N ASP A 81 -9.63 6.85 -8.30
CA ASP A 81 -9.07 7.85 -9.22
C ASP A 81 -8.44 9.06 -8.51
N GLN A 82 -8.07 8.87 -7.26
CA GLN A 82 -7.58 9.94 -6.39
C GLN A 82 -6.20 9.55 -5.81
N GLY A 83 -5.61 8.45 -6.25
CA GLY A 83 -4.26 8.02 -5.88
C GLY A 83 -4.16 7.43 -4.48
N ARG A 84 -5.29 7.08 -3.84
CA ARG A 84 -5.24 6.55 -2.47
C ARG A 84 -4.85 5.08 -2.42
N THR A 85 -5.02 4.32 -3.50
CA THR A 85 -4.32 3.04 -3.69
C THR A 85 -2.82 3.18 -3.41
N THR A 86 -2.15 4.20 -3.96
CA THR A 86 -0.70 4.37 -3.71
C THR A 86 -0.43 4.75 -2.25
N THR A 87 -1.31 5.53 -1.62
CA THR A 87 -1.19 5.88 -0.19
C THR A 87 -1.31 4.64 0.70
N HIS A 88 -2.27 3.77 0.41
CA HIS A 88 -2.50 2.49 1.07
C HIS A 88 -1.29 1.56 0.95
N GLU A 89 -0.81 1.31 -0.28
CA GLU A 89 0.33 0.43 -0.51
C GLU A 89 1.63 0.99 0.09
N VAL A 90 1.84 2.30 0.04
CA VAL A 90 2.96 2.92 0.75
C VAL A 90 2.81 2.72 2.25
N GLY A 91 1.60 2.77 2.81
CA GLY A 91 1.31 2.42 4.19
C GLY A 91 1.84 1.03 4.57
N HIS A 92 1.58 0.00 3.76
CA HIS A 92 2.16 -1.33 3.92
C HIS A 92 3.69 -1.33 3.82
N TRP A 93 4.24 -0.63 2.82
CA TRP A 93 5.68 -0.46 2.66
C TRP A 93 6.32 0.19 3.89
N VAL A 94 5.62 1.10 4.58
CA VAL A 94 6.02 1.67 5.88
C VAL A 94 5.42 0.96 7.11
N ASN A 95 5.18 -0.35 6.99
CA ASN A 95 4.87 -1.27 8.10
C ASN A 95 3.46 -1.18 8.69
N LEU A 96 2.50 -0.55 8.01
CA LEU A 96 1.10 -0.57 8.44
C LEU A 96 0.38 -1.83 7.93
N ARG A 97 -0.46 -2.41 8.78
CA ARG A 97 -1.38 -3.49 8.38
C ARG A 97 -2.75 -2.91 8.06
N HIS A 98 -3.57 -3.70 7.41
CA HIS A 98 -4.99 -3.42 7.31
C HIS A 98 -5.61 -3.26 8.69
N ILE A 99 -6.54 -2.30 8.86
CA ILE A 99 -7.09 -1.95 10.18
C ILE A 99 -7.91 -3.08 10.83
N TRP A 100 -8.37 -4.07 10.06
CA TRP A 100 -9.02 -5.27 10.58
C TRP A 100 -8.04 -6.42 10.90
N GLY A 101 -6.73 -6.17 10.81
CA GLY A 101 -5.68 -7.11 11.18
C GLY A 101 -5.58 -8.36 10.30
N ASP A 102 -6.16 -8.36 9.10
CA ASP A 102 -6.23 -9.54 8.22
C ASP A 102 -6.91 -10.76 8.87
N GLY A 103 -7.82 -10.51 9.80
CA GLY A 103 -8.60 -11.55 10.45
C GLY A 103 -9.85 -11.01 11.12
N ARG A 104 -10.42 -11.81 12.03
CA ARG A 104 -11.58 -11.42 12.85
C ARG A 104 -11.12 -10.64 14.08
N CYS A 105 -12.05 -10.32 15.00
CA CYS A 105 -11.86 -9.57 16.26
C CYS A 105 -10.74 -9.98 17.24
N ARG A 106 -9.89 -10.96 16.91
CA ARG A 106 -8.70 -11.35 17.70
C ARG A 106 -7.39 -11.05 17.00
N GLN A 107 -7.42 -10.57 15.76
CA GLN A 107 -6.25 -10.03 15.08
C GLN A 107 -6.22 -8.52 15.23
N ASP A 108 -5.03 -7.96 15.07
CA ASP A 108 -4.76 -6.56 15.33
C ASP A 108 -3.82 -6.02 14.24
N ASP A 109 -3.96 -4.73 13.93
CA ASP A 109 -3.05 -4.02 13.05
C ASP A 109 -1.78 -3.53 13.79
N PHE A 110 -1.74 -3.79 15.11
CA PHE A 110 -0.71 -3.39 16.07
C PHE A 110 -0.63 -1.88 16.27
N VAL A 111 -1.77 -1.20 16.20
CA VAL A 111 -1.91 0.23 16.45
C VAL A 111 -3.06 0.47 17.43
N ALA A 112 -2.74 0.93 18.64
CA ALA A 112 -3.74 1.01 19.72
C ALA A 112 -4.87 2.03 19.50
N ASP A 113 -4.67 3.02 18.61
CA ASP A 113 -5.66 4.07 18.32
C ASP A 113 -6.48 3.82 17.04
N THR A 114 -6.32 2.67 16.40
CA THR A 114 -7.26 2.15 15.39
C THR A 114 -8.23 1.18 16.07
N PRO A 115 -9.55 1.44 16.02
CA PRO A 115 -10.56 0.55 16.62
C PRO A 115 -10.55 -0.85 15.99
N SER A 116 -10.78 -1.88 16.80
CA SER A 116 -10.84 -3.28 16.33
C SER A 116 -12.01 -3.51 15.38
N SER A 117 -11.74 -4.13 14.23
CA SER A 117 -12.72 -4.57 13.24
C SER A 117 -12.52 -6.05 12.88
N ASP A 118 -13.53 -6.73 12.31
CA ASP A 118 -13.45 -8.12 11.85
C ASP A 118 -13.41 -8.27 10.34
N GLY A 119 -13.39 -7.16 9.60
CA GLY A 119 -13.25 -7.18 8.15
C GLY A 119 -13.06 -5.81 7.53
N PRO A 120 -12.73 -5.79 6.23
CA PRO A 120 -12.65 -4.57 5.44
C PRO A 120 -14.03 -3.94 5.23
N ASN A 121 -14.05 -2.62 5.12
CA ASN A 121 -15.17 -1.85 4.61
C ASN A 121 -14.93 -1.46 3.14
N TYR A 122 -16.00 -1.33 2.36
CA TYR A 122 -15.94 -0.99 0.92
C TYR A 122 -16.92 0.13 0.59
N GLY A 123 -16.69 0.81 -0.54
CA GLY A 123 -17.52 1.93 -0.97
C GLY A 123 -17.35 3.13 -0.06
N CYS A 124 -18.43 3.85 0.20
CA CYS A 124 -18.48 5.00 1.11
C CYS A 124 -19.49 4.74 2.24
N PRO A 125 -19.13 3.94 3.25
CA PRO A 125 -20.06 3.57 4.32
C PRO A 125 -20.49 4.80 5.13
N SER A 126 -21.75 4.80 5.58
CA SER A 126 -22.25 5.80 6.52
C SER A 126 -21.77 5.48 7.93
N TYR A 127 -21.41 6.51 8.69
CA TYR A 127 -20.99 6.33 10.07
C TYR A 127 -22.20 6.19 11.02
N PRO A 128 -22.16 5.26 12.01
CA PRO A 128 -21.09 4.29 12.24
C PRO A 128 -21.30 2.97 11.48
N THR A 129 -20.21 2.39 10.99
CA THR A 129 -20.11 0.93 10.84
C THR A 129 -19.59 0.36 12.16
N VAL A 130 -20.17 -0.75 12.63
CA VAL A 130 -19.85 -1.33 13.96
C VAL A 130 -19.45 -2.79 13.80
N ASN A 131 -18.17 -3.09 14.00
CA ASN A 131 -17.62 -4.43 14.06
C ASN A 131 -16.84 -4.64 15.37
N CYS A 132 -16.75 -5.88 15.84
CA CYS A 132 -16.03 -6.20 17.10
C CYS A 132 -16.41 -5.35 18.33
N LYS A 133 -17.65 -4.83 18.37
CA LYS A 133 -18.17 -3.90 19.40
C LYS A 133 -17.45 -2.54 19.43
N SER A 134 -16.80 -2.15 18.35
CA SER A 134 -16.17 -0.85 18.16
C SER A 134 -16.73 -0.18 16.89
N ASN A 135 -16.59 1.15 16.79
CA ASN A 135 -16.95 1.87 15.57
C ASN A 135 -15.73 1.86 14.65
N ASP A 136 -15.89 1.31 13.45
CA ASP A 136 -14.79 1.21 12.49
C ASP A 136 -14.32 2.60 12.06
N MET A 137 -13.00 2.76 11.96
CA MET A 137 -12.38 3.94 11.39
C MET A 137 -12.33 3.82 9.87
N THR A 138 -13.50 3.75 9.23
CA THR A 138 -13.65 3.44 7.79
C THR A 138 -12.93 4.41 6.87
N MET A 139 -12.67 5.64 7.34
CA MET A 139 -11.93 6.67 6.60
C MET A 139 -10.40 6.53 6.67
N ASN A 140 -9.89 5.49 7.33
CA ASN A 140 -8.47 5.22 7.42
C ASN A 140 -7.93 4.77 6.06
N TYR A 141 -6.74 5.24 5.67
CA TYR A 141 -6.10 4.80 4.42
C TYR A 141 -5.80 3.30 4.38
N MET A 142 -5.76 2.62 5.53
CA MET A 142 -5.53 1.17 5.63
C MET A 142 -6.83 0.34 5.70
N ASP A 143 -7.98 0.94 5.39
CA ASP A 143 -9.22 0.22 5.05
C ASP A 143 -9.35 0.07 3.51
N TYR A 144 -10.43 -0.55 3.02
CA TYR A 144 -10.70 -0.80 1.59
C TYR A 144 -11.84 0.04 0.99
N VAL A 145 -12.18 1.16 1.63
CA VAL A 145 -13.18 2.11 1.12
C VAL A 145 -12.73 2.75 -0.19
N ASP A 146 -13.65 3.44 -0.87
CA ASP A 146 -13.34 4.19 -2.08
C ASP A 146 -12.39 5.36 -1.76
N ASP A 147 -11.59 5.80 -2.75
CA ASP A 147 -10.58 6.86 -2.54
C ASP A 147 -11.20 8.15 -1.98
N GLY A 148 -12.42 8.49 -2.42
CA GLY A 148 -13.15 9.68 -1.96
C GLY A 148 -13.61 9.61 -0.50
N CYS A 149 -13.46 8.46 0.16
CA CYS A 149 -13.96 8.19 1.50
C CYS A 149 -12.87 7.84 2.52
N MET A 150 -11.61 7.74 2.09
CA MET A 150 -10.43 7.67 2.97
C MET A 150 -9.64 8.98 2.97
N TYR A 151 -9.21 9.42 4.16
CA TYR A 151 -8.54 10.72 4.29
C TYR A 151 -7.58 10.85 5.48
N MET A 152 -7.35 9.78 6.27
CA MET A 152 -6.47 9.89 7.45
C MET A 152 -5.63 8.65 7.76
N PHE A 153 -4.49 8.92 8.39
CA PHE A 153 -3.81 7.98 9.28
C PHE A 153 -4.00 8.43 10.73
N SER A 154 -3.86 7.52 11.68
CA SER A 154 -3.85 7.82 13.11
C SER A 154 -2.45 8.25 13.61
N GLU A 155 -2.37 8.79 14.83
CA GLU A 155 -1.07 9.13 15.45
C GLU A 155 -0.27 7.88 15.83
N GLY A 156 -0.96 6.79 16.17
CA GLY A 156 -0.35 5.47 16.38
C GLY A 156 0.24 4.90 15.08
N GLN A 157 -0.49 5.00 13.96
CA GLN A 157 0.03 4.60 12.64
C GLN A 157 1.27 5.42 12.28
N LYS A 158 1.23 6.75 12.46
CA LYS A 158 2.41 7.61 12.28
C LYS A 158 3.60 7.19 13.13
N SER A 159 3.37 6.85 14.40
CA SER A 159 4.44 6.38 15.29
C SER A 159 5.04 5.07 14.79
N ARG A 160 4.21 4.12 14.35
CA ARG A 160 4.63 2.86 13.75
C ARG A 160 5.43 3.07 12.47
N MET A 161 4.95 3.93 11.56
CA MET A 161 5.65 4.29 10.31
C MET A 161 7.02 4.91 10.58
N ARG A 162 7.15 5.80 11.57
CA ARG A 162 8.44 6.45 11.86
C ARG A 162 9.46 5.49 12.48
N SER A 163 9.01 4.47 13.20
CA SER A 163 9.91 3.56 13.92
C SER A 163 10.86 2.80 12.99
N ILE A 164 10.45 2.47 11.77
CA ILE A 164 11.29 1.70 10.83
C ILE A 164 12.46 2.49 10.23
N PHE A 165 12.43 3.83 10.38
CA PHE A 165 13.52 4.71 9.95
C PHE A 165 14.51 5.01 11.08
N ALA A 166 14.19 4.68 12.33
CA ALA A 166 15.10 4.84 13.46
C ALA A 166 16.41 4.04 13.26
N SER A 167 17.45 4.37 14.02
CA SER A 167 18.74 3.68 13.96
C SER A 167 18.56 2.16 14.08
N GLY A 168 19.10 1.41 13.12
CA GLY A 168 18.96 -0.06 13.06
C GLY A 168 17.61 -0.56 12.53
N GLY A 169 16.68 0.33 12.19
CA GLY A 169 15.42 0.00 11.52
C GLY A 169 15.61 -0.35 10.04
N PRO A 170 14.68 -1.13 9.44
CA PRO A 170 14.84 -1.67 8.10
C PRO A 170 14.84 -0.61 6.98
N ARG A 171 14.44 0.63 7.27
CA ARG A 171 14.48 1.76 6.32
C ARG A 171 15.38 2.91 6.80
N ASN A 172 16.28 2.65 7.75
CA ASN A 172 17.19 3.68 8.27
C ASN A 172 18.06 4.34 7.18
N GLY A 173 18.40 3.62 6.09
CA GLY A 173 19.15 4.14 4.95
C GLY A 173 18.53 5.37 4.28
N PHE A 174 17.20 5.53 4.35
CA PHE A 174 16.50 6.68 3.77
C PHE A 174 16.73 8.00 4.53
N LEU A 175 17.30 7.97 5.73
CA LEU A 175 17.62 9.16 6.52
C LEU A 175 19.07 9.63 6.38
N ALA A 176 19.95 8.80 5.81
CA ALA A 176 21.35 9.14 5.63
C ALA A 176 21.51 10.02 4.38
N LEU A 177 21.67 11.33 4.60
CA LEU A 177 22.17 12.30 3.63
C LEU A 177 23.56 12.76 4.06
#